data_AF-A0AA97DF07-F1
#
_entry.id   AF-A0AA97DF07-F1
#
_cell.length_a   1.000
_cell.length_b   1.000
_cell.length_c   1.000
_cell.angle_alpha   90.00
_cell.angle_beta   90.00
_cell.angle_gamma   90.00
#
_symmetry.space_group_name_H-M   'P 1'
#
loop_
_entity.id
_entity.type
_entity.pdbx_description
1 polymer ?
#
loop_
_entity_poly.entity_id
_entity_poly.type
_entity_poly.pdbx_seq_one_letter_code
_entity_poly.pdbx_strand_id
1 'polypeptide(L)'
;MEMNYNMLFLTALVPMIIGFVWYGPLFGKAWMVEMGFTKESLAKANMFKILFFSYLFSLMISFFLATVVIHQTGIFSTLAGELRLC
;
A
#
# COMPACT_ATOMS: atom_id res chain seq x y z
N MET A 1 -2.73 -12.02 -19.01
CA MET A 1 -1.66 -11.23 -18.38
C MET A 1 -0.82 -12.16 -17.56
N GLU A 2 0.50 -12.12 -17.74
CA GLU A 2 1.42 -12.78 -16.81
C GLU A 2 1.69 -11.84 -15.64
N MET A 3 1.52 -12.34 -14.42
CA MET A 3 1.81 -11.57 -13.22
C MET A 3 3.32 -11.44 -13.06
N ASN A 4 3.82 -10.20 -13.06
CA ASN A 4 5.22 -9.94 -12.71
C ASN A 4 5.35 -9.83 -11.19
N TYR A 5 5.66 -10.95 -10.54
CA TYR A 5 5.83 -10.99 -9.09
C TYR A 5 6.94 -10.07 -8.58
N ASN A 6 8.00 -9.85 -9.36
CA ASN A 6 9.07 -8.91 -8.97
C ASN A 6 8.53 -7.48 -8.88
N MET A 7 7.68 -7.07 -9.83
CA MET A 7 6.99 -5.79 -9.79
C MET A 7 6.03 -5.71 -8.60
N LEU A 8 5.27 -6.77 -8.30
CA LEU A 8 4.34 -6.80 -7.18
C LEU A 8 5.01 -6.51 -5.82
N PHE A 9 6.17 -7.14 -5.58
CA PHE A 9 6.97 -6.90 -4.37
C PHE A 9 7.59 -5.49 -4.38
N LEU A 10 8.05 -5.01 -5.53
CA LEU A 10 8.65 -3.68 -5.64
C LEU A 10 7.62 -2.57 -5.38
N THR A 11 6.42 -2.66 -5.96
CA THR A 11 5.35 -1.65 -5.78
C THR A 11 4.78 -1.64 -4.37
N ALA A 12 4.90 -2.74 -3.61
CA ALA A 12 4.56 -2.77 -2.18
C ALA A 12 5.46 -1.85 -1.32
N LEU A 13 6.58 -1.34 -1.85
CA LEU A 13 7.39 -0.33 -1.16
C LEU A 13 6.79 1.08 -1.26
N VAL A 14 5.87 1.34 -2.19
CA VAL A 14 5.31 2.69 -2.38
C VAL A 14 4.53 3.17 -1.14
N PRO A 15 3.59 2.39 -0.57
CA PRO A 15 2.91 2.81 0.66
C PRO A 15 3.88 2.96 1.85
N MET A 16 4.98 2.19 1.88
CA MET A 16 6.02 2.33 2.91
C MET A 16 6.72 3.68 2.82
N ILE A 17 7.09 4.12 1.61
CA ILE A 17 7.71 5.42 1.38
C ILE A 17 6.74 6.55 1.75
N ILE A 18 5.47 6.43 1.36
CA ILE A 18 4.43 7.39 1.72
C ILE A 18 4.28 7.46 3.25
N GLY A 19 4.21 6.31 3.92
CA GLY A 19 4.17 6.24 5.38
C GLY A 19 5.38 6.87 6.05
N PHE A 20 6.59 6.66 5.53
CA PHE A 20 7.81 7.31 6.02
C PHE A 20 7.72 8.83 5.91
N VAL A 21 7.29 9.35 4.76
CA VAL A 21 7.15 10.80 4.55
C VAL A 21 6.07 11.39 5.47
N TRP A 22 4.95 10.68 5.64
CA TRP A 22 3.83 11.12 6.47
C TRP A 22 4.15 11.12 7.96
N TYR A 23 4.54 9.97 8.52
CA TYR A 23 4.82 9.81 9.95
C TYR A 23 6.22 10.27 10.37
N GLY A 24 7.05 10.67 9.40
CA GLY A 24 8.38 11.24 9.64
C GLY A 24 8.39 12.76 9.48
N PRO A 25 8.93 13.29 8.36
CA PRO A 25 9.21 14.71 8.20
C PRO A 25 7.96 15.60 8.16
N LEU A 26 6.82 15.13 7.65
CA LEU A 26 5.62 15.97 7.52
C LEU A 26 4.85 16.08 8.84
N PHE A 27 4.43 14.93 9.41
CA PHE A 27 3.49 14.91 10.53
C PHE A 27 3.96 14.10 11.74
N GLY A 28 5.22 13.67 11.79
CA GLY A 28 5.70 12.79 12.87
C GLY A 28 5.50 13.37 14.28
N LYS A 29 5.76 14.66 14.47
CA LYS A 29 5.56 15.32 15.78
C LYS A 29 4.07 15.41 16.16
N ALA A 30 3.22 15.82 15.23
CA ALA A 30 1.78 15.94 15.45
C ALA A 30 1.16 14.56 15.74
N TRP A 31 1.51 13.56 14.93
CA TRP A 31 1.11 12.17 15.13
C TRP A 31 1.52 11.63 16.50
N MET A 32 2.76 11.89 16.94
CA MET A 32 3.20 11.49 18.28
C MET A 32 2.36 12.11 19.39
N VAL A 33 2.00 13.39 19.27
CA VAL A 33 1.17 14.09 20.26
C VAL A 33 -0.24 13.51 20.31
N GLU A 34 -0.90 13.36 19.17
CA GLU A 34 -2.27 12.83 19.07
C GLU A 34 -2.38 11.39 19.57
N MET A 35 -1.34 10.58 19.33
CA MET A 35 -1.29 9.20 19.81
C MET A 35 -0.79 9.06 21.26
N GLY A 36 -0.40 10.17 21.91
CA GLY A 36 0.17 10.14 23.25
C GLY A 36 1.52 9.41 23.35
N PHE A 37 2.27 9.31 22.25
CA PHE A 37 3.54 8.61 22.21
C PHE A 37 4.68 9.46 22.79
N THR A 38 5.48 8.85 23.65
CA THR A 38 6.72 9.44 24.14
C THR A 38 7.91 8.88 23.37
N LYS A 39 9.05 9.58 23.40
CA LYS A 39 10.28 9.05 22.78
C LYS A 39 10.70 7.71 23.40
N GLU A 40 10.45 7.55 24.69
CA GLU A 40 10.81 6.34 25.43
C GLU A 40 9.90 5.16 25.09
N SER A 41 8.61 5.40 24.86
CA SER A 41 7.68 4.36 24.41
C SER A 41 8.01 3.88 23.00
N LEU A 42 8.37 4.80 22.09
CA LEU A 42 8.78 4.45 20.72
C LEU A 42 10.14 3.73 20.68
N ALA A 43 11.07 4.08 21.58
CA ALA A 43 12.36 3.39 21.68
C ALA A 43 12.23 1.92 22.09
N LYS A 44 11.19 1.58 22.88
CA LYS A 44 10.88 0.20 23.27
C LYS A 44 10.09 -0.57 22.19
N ALA A 45 9.64 0.10 21.14
CA ALA A 45 8.86 -0.53 20.08
C ALA A 45 9.72 -1.49 19.24
N ASN A 46 9.14 -2.61 18.85
CA ASN A 46 9.83 -3.56 17.98
C ASN A 46 9.72 -3.10 16.51
N MET A 47 10.73 -2.35 16.06
CA MET A 47 10.78 -1.78 14.71
C MET A 47 10.67 -2.85 13.61
N PHE A 48 11.27 -4.03 13.84
CA PHE A 48 11.19 -5.14 12.89
C PHE A 48 9.74 -5.60 12.69
N LYS A 49 8.98 -5.80 13.78
CA LYS A 49 7.56 -6.16 13.68
C LYS A 49 6.76 -5.09 12.95
N ILE A 50 6.98 -3.81 13.28
CA ILE A 50 6.28 -2.69 12.65
C ILE A 50 6.51 -2.72 11.13
N LEU A 51 7.77 -2.70 10.70
CA LEU A 51 8.10 -2.65 9.27
C LEU A 51 7.66 -3.92 8.53
N PHE A 52 7.78 -5.10 9.16
CA PHE A 52 7.31 -6.36 8.59
C PHE A 52 5.80 -6.32 8.30
N PHE A 53 5.00 -5.95 9.30
CA PHE A 53 3.55 -5.87 9.12
C PHE A 53 3.15 -4.75 8.17
N SER A 54 3.81 -3.60 8.23
CA SER A 54 3.57 -2.51 7.27
C SER A 54 3.83 -2.96 5.83
N TYR A 55 4.92 -3.69 5.58
CA TYR A 55 5.20 -4.20 4.24
C TYR A 55 4.22 -5.30 3.81
N LEU A 56 3.84 -6.20 4.74
CA LEU A 56 2.82 -7.22 4.47
C LEU A 56 1.48 -6.61 4.05
N PHE A 57 1.01 -5.59 4.78
CA PHE A 57 -0.22 -4.88 4.41
C PHE A 57 -0.05 -4.08 3.12
N SER A 58 1.12 -3.50 2.88
CA SER A 58 1.42 -2.82 1.61
C SER A 58 1.41 -3.78 0.43
N LEU A 59 1.80 -5.04 0.63
CA LEU A 59 1.72 -6.09 -0.38
C LEU A 59 0.27 -6.47 -0.68
N MET A 60 -0.58 -6.57 0.34
CA MET A 60 -2.02 -6.78 0.15
C MET A 60 -2.65 -5.64 -0.65
N ILE A 61 -2.28 -4.39 -0.34
CA ILE A 61 -2.70 -3.20 -1.10
C ILE A 61 -2.20 -3.28 -2.54
N SER A 62 -0.91 -3.60 -2.76
CA SER A 62 -0.30 -3.76 -4.08
C SER A 62 -1.06 -4.78 -4.93
N PHE A 63 -1.41 -5.92 -4.35
CA PHE A 63 -2.18 -6.97 -5.02
C PHE A 63 -3.60 -6.51 -5.39
N PHE A 64 -4.28 -5.81 -4.47
CA PHE A 64 -5.61 -5.25 -4.73
C PHE A 64 -5.57 -4.17 -5.81
N LEU A 65 -4.61 -3.24 -5.73
CA LEU A 65 -4.48 -2.17 -6.72
C LEU A 65 -4.21 -2.71 -8.12
N ALA A 66 -3.45 -3.80 -8.26
CA ALA A 66 -3.17 -4.40 -9.56
C ALA A 66 -4.46 -4.75 -10.33
N THR A 67 -5.54 -5.14 -9.65
CA THR A 67 -6.82 -5.45 -10.32
C THR A 67 -7.60 -4.18 -10.69
N VAL A 68 -7.39 -3.09 -9.96
CA VAL A 68 -8.11 -1.82 -10.14
C VAL A 68 -7.45 -0.94 -11.21
N VAL A 69 -6.12 -0.83 -11.21
CA VAL A 69 -5.40 0.16 -12.04
C VAL A 69 -4.85 -0.42 -13.34
N ILE A 70 -4.76 -1.75 -13.49
CA ILE A 70 -4.29 -2.36 -14.73
C ILE A 70 -5.46 -2.49 -15.70
N HIS A 71 -5.41 -1.73 -16.79
CA HIS A 71 -6.49 -1.63 -17.78
C HIS A 71 -6.91 -2.97 -18.41
N GLN A 72 -5.99 -3.91 -18.58
CA GLN A 72 -6.31 -5.23 -19.14
C GLN A 72 -7.33 -6.01 -18.29
N THR A 73 -7.39 -5.74 -16.99
CA THR A 73 -8.39 -6.32 -16.08
C THR A 73 -9.79 -5.71 -16.26
N GLY A 74 -9.87 -4.50 -16.83
CA GLY A 74 -11.12 -3.74 -17.04
C GLY A 74 -11.71 -3.82 -18.46
N ILE A 75 -11.06 -4.49 -19.42
CA ILE A 75 -11.58 -4.62 -20.80
C ILE A 75 -12.97 -5.26 -20.85
N PHE A 76 -13.26 -6.21 -19.96
CA PHE A 76 -14.59 -6.81 -19.87
C PHE A 76 -15.67 -5.79 -19.45
N SER A 77 -15.31 -4.77 -18.67
CA SER A 77 -16.23 -3.70 -18.28
C SER A 77 -16.56 -2.78 -19.45
N THR A 78 -15.66 -2.58 -20.41
CA THR A 78 -15.92 -1.73 -21.59
C THR A 78 -16.78 -2.43 -22.64
N LEU A 79 -16.72 -3.76 -22.73
CA LEU A 79 -17.48 -4.56 -23.70
C LEU A 79 -18.85 -5.04 -23.19
N ALA A 80 -19.18 -4.78 -21.92
CA ALA A 80 -20.40 -5.29 -21.27
C ALA A 80 -21.72 -4.88 -21.95
N GLY A 81 -21.72 -3.84 -22.81
CA GLY A 81 -22.89 -3.37 -23.55
C GLY A 81 -23.01 -3.88 -25.00
N GLU A 82 -21.94 -4.45 -25.58
CA GLU A 82 -21.90 -4.83 -27.00
C GLU A 82 -22.49 -6.24 -27.27
N LEU A 83 -22.78 -7.01 -26.22
CA LEU A 83 -23.34 -8.37 -26.33
C LEU A 83 -24.80 -8.40 -26.85
N ARG A 84 -25.38 -7.26 -27.25
CA ARG A 84 -26.78 -7.11 -27.71
C ARG A 84 -26.94 -6.95 -29.23
N LEU A 85 -25.87 -7.09 -30.02
CA LEU A 85 -25.89 -6.88 -31.48
C LEU A 85 -25.93 -8.17 -32.32
N CYS A 86 -26.27 -9.31 -31.74
CA CYS A 86 -26.55 -10.56 -32.46
C CYS A 86 -27.99 -11.02 -32.20
#